data_AF-A0A5U5ZXK7-F1
#
_entry.id   AF-A0A5U5ZXK7-F1
#
_cell.length_a   1.000
_cell.length_b   1.000
_cell.length_c   1.000
_cell.angle_alpha   90.00
_cell.angle_beta   90.00
_cell.angle_gamma   90.00
#
_symmetry.space_group_name_H-M   'P 1'
#
loop_
_entity.id
_entity.type
_entity.pdbx_description
1 polymer ?
#
loop_
_entity_poly.entity_id
_entity_poly.type
_entity_poly.pdbx_seq_one_letter_code
_entity_poly.pdbx_strand_id
1 'polypeptide(L)'
;MSDLINNEISFKKKKHHSFGDMSENRFWLLIEISPIHSEKVIAALKDHLVLGYTRREACERNGVAVGYFSLSLAKIIRIENAVTLLTMFQE
;
A
#
# COMPACT_ATOMS: atom_id res chain seq x y z
N MET A 1 7.09 -24.86 14.08
CA MET A 1 6.04 -24.46 13.09
C MET A 1 5.73 -22.98 13.20
N SER A 2 5.48 -22.46 14.41
CA SER A 2 5.42 -21.02 14.73
C SER A 2 6.68 -20.25 14.32
N ASP A 3 7.86 -20.84 14.49
CA ASP A 3 9.13 -20.15 14.19
C ASP A 3 9.42 -20.03 12.69
N LEU A 4 8.89 -20.93 11.85
CA LEU A 4 8.99 -20.80 10.39
C LEU A 4 8.06 -19.69 9.86
N ILE A 5 6.84 -19.60 10.41
CA ILE A 5 5.89 -18.53 10.09
C ILE A 5 6.45 -17.17 10.52
N ASN A 6 6.99 -17.08 11.73
CA ASN A 6 7.61 -15.85 12.24
C ASN A 6 8.86 -15.45 11.44
N ASN A 7 9.64 -16.42 10.97
CA ASN A 7 10.84 -16.15 10.18
C ASN A 7 10.50 -15.78 8.72
N GLU A 8 9.50 -16.38 8.07
CA GLU A 8 9.03 -15.92 6.75
C GLU A 8 8.42 -14.51 6.79
N ILE A 9 7.67 -14.19 7.86
CA ILE A 9 7.16 -12.84 8.12
C ILE A 9 8.31 -11.85 8.36
N SER A 10 9.40 -12.29 8.98
CA SER A 10 10.63 -11.50 9.20
C SER A 10 11.50 -11.35 7.93
N PHE A 11 11.55 -12.38 7.07
CA PHE A 11 12.35 -12.42 5.83
C PHE A 11 11.70 -11.70 4.64
N LYS A 12 10.38 -11.41 4.67
CA LYS A 12 9.78 -10.34 3.85
C LYS A 12 10.17 -8.98 4.44
N LYS A 13 11.46 -8.64 4.37
CA LYS A 13 12.04 -7.31 4.59
C LYS A 13 11.04 -6.25 4.15
N LYS A 14 10.80 -5.24 5.00
CA LYS A 14 10.12 -3.97 4.69
C LYS A 14 10.23 -3.68 3.20
N LYS A 15 9.23 -4.10 2.41
CA LYS A 15 9.18 -3.74 1.01
C LYS A 15 8.92 -2.25 1.08
N HIS A 16 9.96 -1.45 0.88
CA HIS A 16 9.76 -0.08 0.50
C HIS A 16 8.99 -0.20 -0.81
N HIS A 17 7.69 0.02 -0.78
CA HIS A 17 6.97 0.27 -2.01
C HIS A 17 7.65 1.47 -2.65
N SER A 18 8.48 1.19 -3.64
CA SER A 18 9.01 2.19 -4.54
C SER A 18 7.81 2.93 -5.11
N PHE A 19 7.83 4.25 -4.93
CA PHE A 19 6.85 5.12 -5.56
C PHE A 19 6.89 4.90 -7.08
N GLY A 20 5.72 4.78 -7.71
CA GLY A 20 5.61 4.63 -9.16
C GLY A 20 5.76 3.20 -9.71
N ASP A 21 5.82 2.17 -8.87
CA ASP A 21 5.98 0.77 -9.30
C ASP A 21 4.65 -0.02 -9.34
N MET A 22 3.54 0.60 -8.91
CA MET A 22 2.22 -0.05 -8.88
C MET A 22 1.40 0.29 -10.13
N SER A 23 0.90 -0.72 -10.84
CA SER A 23 -0.03 -0.50 -11.94
C SER A 23 -1.37 0.07 -11.46
N GLU A 24 -2.01 0.88 -12.29
CA GLU A 24 -3.27 1.55 -11.94
C GLU A 24 -4.40 0.56 -11.59
N ASN A 25 -4.55 -0.53 -12.35
CA ASN A 25 -5.55 -1.56 -12.06
C ASN A 25 -5.32 -2.21 -10.70
N ARG A 26 -4.06 -2.51 -10.36
CA ARG A 26 -3.70 -3.09 -9.07
C ARG A 26 -4.00 -2.12 -7.93
N PHE A 27 -3.72 -0.83 -8.13
CA PHE A 27 -4.07 0.21 -7.18
C PHE A 27 -5.58 0.26 -6.92
N TRP A 28 -6.41 0.33 -7.96
CA TRP A 28 -7.86 0.44 -7.81
C TRP A 28 -8.48 -0.78 -7.13
N LEU A 29 -8.03 -2.00 -7.45
CA LEU A 29 -8.47 -3.21 -6.76
C LEU A 29 -8.14 -3.19 -5.26
N LEU A 30 -6.93 -2.73 -4.90
CA LEU A 30 -6.54 -2.59 -3.49
C LEU A 30 -7.38 -1.53 -2.76
N ILE A 31 -7.72 -0.43 -3.43
CA ILE A 31 -8.58 0.63 -2.87
C ILE A 31 -9.98 0.08 -2.63
N GLU A 32 -10.56 -0.64 -3.59
CA GLU A 32 -11.91 -1.22 -3.54
C GLU A 32 -12.11 -2.11 -2.30
N ILE A 33 -11.10 -2.93 -1.97
CA ILE A 33 -11.16 -3.83 -0.81
C ILE A 33 -10.66 -3.19 0.51
N SER A 34 -10.24 -1.91 0.46
CA SER A 34 -9.71 -1.21 1.63
C SER A 34 -10.76 -0.41 2.38
N PRO A 35 -10.61 -0.21 3.70
CA PRO A 35 -11.46 0.70 4.48
C PRO A 35 -10.98 2.17 4.35
N ILE A 36 -10.67 2.62 3.13
CA ILE A 36 -10.22 3.98 2.82
C ILE A 36 -11.29 4.63 1.94
N HIS A 37 -11.98 5.63 2.48
CA HIS A 37 -13.09 6.31 1.78
C HIS A 37 -12.80 7.78 1.46
N SER A 38 -11.69 8.33 1.95
CA SER A 38 -11.34 9.73 1.68
C SER A 38 -10.77 9.87 0.27
N GLU A 39 -11.51 10.54 -0.61
CA GLU A 39 -11.08 10.81 -2.00
C GLU A 39 -9.72 11.50 -2.07
N LYS A 40 -9.48 12.50 -1.20
CA LYS A 40 -8.18 13.21 -1.14
C LYS A 40 -7.02 12.26 -0.82
N VAL A 41 -7.24 11.32 0.08
CA VAL A 41 -6.21 10.32 0.44
C VAL A 41 -6.03 9.30 -0.67
N ILE A 42 -7.11 8.86 -1.32
CA ILE A 42 -7.04 7.96 -2.48
C ILE A 42 -6.22 8.62 -3.59
N ALA A 43 -6.50 9.89 -3.90
CA ALA A 43 -5.74 10.66 -4.87
C ALA A 43 -4.25 10.79 -4.49
N ALA A 44 -3.94 11.11 -3.22
CA ALA A 44 -2.57 11.17 -2.73
C ALA A 44 -1.85 9.80 -2.82
N LEU A 45 -2.55 8.71 -2.50
CA LEU A 45 -1.98 7.36 -2.63
C LEU A 45 -1.71 7.00 -4.09
N LYS A 46 -2.59 7.39 -5.03
CA LYS A 46 -2.37 7.21 -6.47
C LYS A 46 -1.15 8.00 -6.94
N ASP A 47 -1.04 9.27 -6.55
CA ASP A 47 0.11 10.13 -6.84
C ASP A 47 1.42 9.44 -6.41
N HIS A 48 1.44 8.84 -5.21
CA HIS A 48 2.63 8.18 -4.69
C HIS A 48 2.90 6.80 -5.31
N LEU A 49 1.92 5.90 -5.30
CA LEU A 49 2.11 4.49 -5.64
C LEU A 49 2.13 4.23 -7.14
N VAL A 50 1.37 5.01 -7.90
CA VAL A 50 1.18 4.82 -9.35
C VAL A 50 1.98 5.84 -10.15
N LEU A 51 1.90 7.13 -9.80
CA LEU A 51 2.50 8.21 -10.59
C LEU A 51 3.94 8.55 -10.18
N GLY A 52 4.44 7.99 -9.09
CA GLY A 52 5.84 8.16 -8.67
C GLY A 52 6.16 9.47 -7.97
N TYR A 53 5.15 10.22 -7.51
CA TYR A 53 5.41 11.40 -6.68
C TYR A 53 5.96 10.98 -5.31
N THR A 54 6.84 11.81 -4.75
CA THR A 54 7.29 11.61 -3.38
C THR A 54 6.10 11.74 -2.41
N ARG A 55 6.23 11.16 -1.22
CA ARG A 55 5.19 11.29 -0.18
C ARG A 55 4.83 12.74 0.12
N ARG A 56 5.83 13.62 0.10
CA ARG A 56 5.65 15.06 0.36
C ARG A 56 4.82 15.71 -0.74
N GLU A 57 5.22 15.53 -2.00
CA GLU A 57 4.51 16.11 -3.15
C GLU A 57 3.07 15.60 -3.23
N ALA A 58 2.85 14.30 -3.04
CA ALA A 58 1.52 13.70 -3.04
C ALA A 58 0.62 14.29 -1.93
N CYS A 59 1.15 14.49 -0.73
CA CYS A 59 0.42 15.11 0.38
C CYS A 59 0.09 16.58 0.09
N GLU A 60 1.07 17.36 -0.39
CA GLU A 60 0.91 18.79 -0.68
C GLU A 60 -0.12 19.02 -1.81
N ARG A 61 -0.03 18.27 -2.92
CA ARG A 61 -0.95 18.38 -4.08
C ARG A 61 -2.40 18.10 -3.73
N ASN A 62 -2.64 17.20 -2.78
CA ASN A 62 -3.98 16.73 -2.42
C ASN A 62 -4.49 17.34 -1.09
N GLY A 63 -3.72 18.20 -0.44
CA GLY A 63 -4.06 18.80 0.85
C GLY A 63 -4.26 17.76 1.97
N VAL A 64 -3.44 16.71 1.97
CA VAL A 64 -3.51 15.61 2.94
C VAL A 64 -2.42 15.75 3.99
N ALA A 65 -2.77 15.61 5.27
CA ALA A 65 -1.78 15.56 6.33
C ALA A 65 -0.86 14.32 6.17
N VAL A 66 0.46 14.52 6.27
CA VAL A 66 1.47 13.45 6.10
C VAL A 66 1.22 12.25 7.01
N GLY A 67 0.75 12.48 8.24
CA GLY A 67 0.38 11.41 9.17
C GLY A 67 -0.80 10.58 8.68
N TYR A 68 -1.85 11.23 8.17
CA TYR A 68 -3.03 10.54 7.65
C TYR A 68 -2.70 9.74 6.37
N PHE A 69 -1.88 10.33 5.50
CA PHE A 69 -1.33 9.63 4.34
C PHE A 69 -0.54 8.38 4.78
N SER A 70 0.36 8.51 5.74
CA SER A 70 1.22 7.40 6.20
C SER A 70 0.42 6.25 6.80
N LEU A 71 -0.62 6.56 7.59
CA LEU A 71 -1.54 5.55 8.13
C LEU A 71 -2.30 4.81 7.01
N SER A 72 -2.76 5.54 5.99
CA SER A 72 -3.50 4.98 4.87
C SER A 72 -2.61 4.14 3.95
N LEU A 73 -1.38 4.59 3.69
CA LEU A 73 -0.37 3.81 2.97
C LEU A 73 -0.06 2.50 3.68
N ALA A 74 0.09 2.52 5.00
CA ALA A 74 0.30 1.31 5.78
C ALA A 74 -0.88 0.32 5.70
N LYS A 75 -2.13 0.80 5.55
CA LYS A 75 -3.29 -0.08 5.31
C LYS A 75 -3.19 -0.76 3.95
N ILE A 76 -2.89 -0.01 2.89
CA ILE A 76 -2.75 -0.57 1.54
C ILE A 76 -1.65 -1.63 1.46
N ILE A 77 -0.48 -1.35 2.05
CA ILE A 77 0.63 -2.33 2.06
C ILE A 77 0.24 -3.61 2.81
N ARG A 78 -0.51 -3.51 3.92
CA ARG A 78 -1.01 -4.70 4.63
C ARG A 78 -1.97 -5.53 3.77
N ILE A 79 -2.90 -4.88 3.08
CA ILE A 79 -3.85 -5.53 2.18
C ILE A 79 -3.12 -6.21 1.03
N GLU A 80 -2.18 -5.53 0.38
CA GLU A 80 -1.38 -6.11 -0.70
C GLU A 80 -0.59 -7.34 -0.25
N ASN A 81 0.02 -7.28 0.94
CA ASN A 81 0.71 -8.42 1.51
C ASN A 81 -0.25 -9.59 1.75
N ALA A 82 -1.46 -9.33 2.27
CA ALA A 82 -2.49 -10.35 2.47
C ALA A 82 -2.94 -10.98 1.14
N VAL A 83 -3.23 -10.16 0.13
CA VAL A 83 -3.59 -10.63 -1.22
C VAL A 83 -2.46 -11.49 -1.82
N THR A 84 -1.21 -11.03 -1.71
CA THR A 84 -0.04 -11.78 -2.19
C THR A 84 0.09 -13.14 -1.49
N LEU A 85 -0.15 -13.19 -0.18
CA LEU A 85 -0.14 -14.45 0.57
C LEU A 85 -1.31 -15.36 0.13
N LEU A 86 -2.51 -14.82 -0.03
CA LEU A 86 -3.67 -15.59 -0.51
C LEU A 86 -3.42 -16.24 -1.87
N THR A 87 -2.75 -15.53 -2.79
CA THR A 87 -2.38 -16.10 -4.10
C THR A 87 -1.35 -17.23 -4.00
N MET A 88 -0.57 -17.31 -2.91
CA MET A 88 0.42 -18.36 -2.68
C MET A 88 -0.18 -19.63 -2.09
N PHE A 89 -1.37 -19.56 -1.50
CA PHE A 89 -2.04 -20.69 -0.83
C PHE A 89 -3.16 -21.33 -1.67
N GLN A 90 -3.21 -21.08 -2.97
CA GLN A 90 -4.16 -21.78 -3.85
C GLN A 90 -3.60 -23.16 -4.21
N GLU A 91 -4.17 -24.21 -3.60
CA GLU A 91 -3.98 -25.64 -3.94
C GLU A 91 -4.70 -26.03 -5.23
#